data_AF-A0A355WDI9-F1
#
_entry.id   AF-A0A355WDI9-F1
#
_cell.length_a   1.000
_cell.length_b   1.000
_cell.length_c   1.000
_cell.angle_alpha   90.00
_cell.angle_beta   90.00
_cell.angle_gamma   90.00
#
_symmetry.space_group_name_H-M   'P 1'
#
loop_
_entity.id
_entity.type
_entity.pdbx_description
1 polymer ?
#
loop_
_entity_poly.entity_id
_entity_poly.type
_entity_poly.pdbx_seq_one_letter_code
_entity_poly.pdbx_strand_id
1 'polypeptide(L)'
;LKVKGRAPLILSRAEAYIGVLIDDLVTKGTNEPYRMMTSRAEYRLLLRQDNADLRLTQKGYDIGLVTEERYKKYIERKSMIENEIGRIKKVIIPPTEENNKVLESLNSTPIKSGVYLNELLKRPEITYSDIIKLDSSHVELKPDVILEVQTQIKYEGYIKKQVEQVEQFKKMEEKLIPEDIDYSSIKGLRIEAKQKLSKIMPENIGQASRISGVSPADISVLLIYLEMRKRNTAEVKNEQ
;
A
#
# COMPACT_ATOMS: atom_id res chain seq x y z
N LEU A 1 -18.09 18.58 -2.32
CA LEU A 1 -18.09 17.92 -3.65
C LEU A 1 -19.50 17.73 -4.20
N LYS A 2 -20.41 17.04 -3.49
CA LYS A 2 -21.82 16.83 -3.88
C LYS A 2 -22.56 18.09 -4.34
N VAL A 3 -22.49 19.19 -3.58
CA VAL A 3 -23.11 20.48 -3.93
C VAL A 3 -22.56 21.08 -5.24
N LYS A 4 -21.32 20.71 -5.64
CA LYS A 4 -20.68 21.13 -6.89
C LYS A 4 -20.85 20.11 -8.03
N GLY A 5 -21.70 19.08 -7.88
CA GLY A 5 -21.92 18.04 -8.89
C GLY A 5 -20.71 17.15 -9.19
N ARG A 6 -19.69 17.13 -8.32
CA ARG A 6 -18.47 16.32 -8.51
C ARG A 6 -18.59 14.98 -7.81
N ALA A 7 -17.88 13.97 -8.33
CA ALA A 7 -17.75 12.65 -7.72
C ALA A 7 -17.27 12.75 -6.25
N PRO A 8 -17.73 11.84 -5.37
CA PRO A 8 -17.27 11.82 -3.98
C PRO A 8 -15.78 11.50 -3.89
N LEU A 9 -15.11 12.03 -2.88
CA LEU A 9 -13.76 11.59 -2.54
C LEU A 9 -13.88 10.27 -1.77
N ILE A 10 -13.35 9.21 -2.35
CA ILE A 10 -13.22 7.90 -1.70
C ILE A 10 -11.74 7.68 -1.40
N LEU A 11 -11.42 7.44 -0.12
CA LEU A 11 -10.09 7.07 0.33
C LEU A 11 -10.06 5.57 0.57
N SER A 12 -9.18 4.85 -0.11
CA SER A 12 -9.06 3.41 0.10
C SER A 12 -8.31 3.10 1.40
N ARG A 13 -8.48 1.88 1.90
CA ARG A 13 -7.73 1.36 3.06
C ARG A 13 -6.22 1.36 2.85
N ALA A 14 -5.77 1.23 1.59
CA ALA A 14 -4.36 1.24 1.23
C ALA A 14 -3.75 2.65 1.19
N GLU A 15 -4.59 3.68 1.08
CA GLU A 15 -4.16 5.06 0.92
C GLU A 15 -4.15 5.83 2.23
N ALA A 16 -5.06 5.54 3.17
CA ALA A 16 -5.16 6.26 4.43
C ALA A 16 -5.79 5.44 5.55
N TYR A 17 -5.32 5.69 6.78
CA TYR A 17 -6.00 5.22 7.99
C TYR A 17 -7.46 5.70 8.11
N ILE A 18 -7.80 6.87 7.53
CA ILE A 18 -9.20 7.33 7.46
C ILE A 18 -10.03 6.39 6.56
N GLY A 19 -9.45 5.86 5.48
CA GLY A 19 -10.11 4.85 4.65
C GLY A 19 -10.34 3.55 5.42
N VAL A 20 -9.37 3.13 6.23
CA VAL A 20 -9.50 1.97 7.14
C VAL A 20 -10.64 2.16 8.14
N LEU A 21 -10.72 3.33 8.79
CA LEU A 21 -11.79 3.68 9.73
C LEU A 21 -13.16 3.58 9.07
N ILE A 22 -13.35 4.28 7.95
CA ILE A 22 -14.64 4.37 7.27
C ILE A 22 -15.07 2.98 6.80
N ASP A 23 -14.17 2.23 6.16
CA ASP A 23 -14.49 0.89 5.67
C ASP A 23 -14.82 -0.10 6.80
N ASP A 24 -14.09 -0.06 7.92
CA ASP A 24 -14.40 -0.90 9.08
C ASP A 24 -15.79 -0.56 9.65
N LEU A 25 -16.12 0.73 9.79
CA LEU A 25 -17.42 1.16 10.32
C LEU A 25 -18.59 0.71 9.43
N VAL A 26 -18.43 0.82 8.11
CA VAL A 26 -19.48 0.45 7.15
C VAL A 26 -19.58 -1.07 6.99
N THR A 27 -18.46 -1.79 6.95
CA THR A 27 -18.43 -3.23 6.62
C THR A 27 -18.62 -4.13 7.83
N LYS A 28 -17.98 -3.81 8.96
CA LYS A 28 -18.01 -4.65 10.17
C LYS A 28 -19.11 -4.24 11.14
N GLY A 29 -19.58 -2.99 11.04
CA GLY A 29 -20.38 -2.36 12.08
C GLY A 29 -19.59 -2.22 13.38
N THR A 30 -20.23 -1.72 14.43
CA THR A 30 -19.62 -1.68 15.76
C THR A 30 -20.69 -1.76 16.85
N ASN A 31 -20.52 -2.69 17.80
CA ASN A 31 -21.38 -2.79 18.98
C ASN A 31 -20.86 -1.94 20.15
N GLU A 32 -19.60 -1.50 20.05
CA GLU A 32 -18.91 -0.66 21.03
C GLU A 32 -18.30 0.55 20.32
N PRO A 33 -17.86 1.61 21.02
CA PRO A 33 -17.18 2.73 20.37
C PRO A 33 -15.91 2.28 19.62
N TYR A 34 -15.83 2.53 18.32
CA TYR A 34 -14.68 2.16 17.50
C TYR A 34 -13.40 2.87 17.97
N ARG A 35 -12.29 2.14 18.06
CA ARG A 35 -10.98 2.69 18.46
C ARG A 35 -9.94 2.41 17.39
N MET A 36 -9.30 3.46 16.89
CA MET A 36 -8.27 3.33 15.84
C MET A 36 -7.08 2.48 16.26
N MET A 37 -6.66 2.52 17.53
CA MET A 37 -5.50 1.75 18.00
C MET A 37 -5.71 0.23 17.94
N THR A 38 -6.95 -0.25 17.94
CA THR A 38 -7.26 -1.69 17.81
C THR A 38 -7.48 -2.10 16.35
N SER A 39 -7.57 -1.13 15.43
CA SER A 39 -7.71 -1.40 14.00
C SER A 39 -6.41 -1.98 13.43
N ARG A 40 -6.52 -3.11 12.71
CA ARG A 40 -5.40 -3.71 12.00
C ARG A 40 -5.36 -3.14 10.59
N ALA A 41 -4.59 -2.08 10.37
CA ALA A 41 -4.18 -1.71 9.02
C ALA A 41 -3.18 -2.75 8.50
N GLU A 42 -3.50 -3.36 7.36
CA GLU A 42 -2.69 -4.40 6.72
C GLU A 42 -1.42 -3.80 6.10
N TYR A 43 -1.51 -2.56 5.61
CA TYR A 43 -0.48 -1.88 4.84
C TYR A 43 0.32 -0.84 5.65
N ARG A 44 0.77 -1.21 6.86
CA ARG A 44 1.41 -0.27 7.80
C ARG A 44 2.64 0.45 7.25
N LEU A 45 3.42 -0.18 6.37
CA LEU A 45 4.61 0.46 5.78
C LEU A 45 4.24 1.47 4.70
N LEU A 46 3.05 1.35 4.09
CA LEU A 46 2.51 2.37 3.20
C LEU A 46 1.86 3.51 3.99
N LEU A 47 1.20 3.21 5.11
CA LEU A 47 0.41 4.15 5.91
C LEU A 47 1.20 4.81 7.05
N ARG A 48 2.43 5.26 6.79
CA ARG A 48 3.26 5.86 7.84
C ARG A 48 2.88 7.32 8.10
N GLN A 49 3.24 7.82 9.27
CA GLN A 49 2.99 9.22 9.63
C GLN A 49 3.82 10.18 8.77
N ASP A 50 5.07 9.82 8.48
CA ASP A 50 6.08 10.58 7.75
C ASP A 50 5.82 10.72 6.24
N ASN A 51 4.90 9.92 5.69
CA ASN A 51 4.57 9.91 4.26
C ASN A 51 3.10 10.26 3.95
N ALA A 52 2.35 10.77 4.93
CA ALA A 52 0.93 11.09 4.77
C ALA A 52 0.69 12.15 3.68
N ASP A 53 1.59 13.12 3.58
CA ASP A 53 1.58 14.13 2.54
C ASP A 53 1.84 13.53 1.15
N LEU A 54 2.77 12.57 1.03
CA LEU A 54 3.07 11.86 -0.22
C LEU A 54 1.84 11.10 -0.75
N ARG A 55 1.00 10.59 0.16
CA ARG A 55 -0.22 9.86 -0.17
C ARG A 55 -1.42 10.76 -0.48
N LEU A 56 -1.59 11.86 0.24
CA LEU A 56 -2.88 12.58 0.30
C LEU A 56 -2.85 14.02 -0.21
N THR A 57 -1.68 14.66 -0.33
CA THR A 57 -1.62 16.09 -0.68
C THR A 57 -2.14 16.37 -2.08
N GLN A 58 -1.84 15.51 -3.06
CA GLN A 58 -2.39 15.62 -4.42
C GLN A 58 -3.92 15.60 -4.38
N LYS A 59 -4.53 14.58 -3.75
CA LYS A 59 -5.99 14.47 -3.64
C LYS A 59 -6.60 15.69 -2.96
N GLY A 60 -5.96 16.20 -1.90
CA GLY A 60 -6.38 17.40 -1.19
C GLY A 60 -6.33 18.67 -2.07
N TYR A 61 -5.33 18.77 -2.94
CA TYR A 61 -5.21 19.88 -3.90
C TYR A 61 -6.30 19.80 -4.98
N ASP A 62 -6.53 18.61 -5.54
CA ASP A 62 -7.53 18.39 -6.59
C ASP A 62 -8.96 18.77 -6.15
N ILE A 63 -9.25 18.62 -4.85
CA ILE A 63 -10.55 18.99 -4.26
C ILE A 63 -10.59 20.41 -3.67
N GLY A 64 -9.47 21.14 -3.72
CA GLY A 64 -9.35 22.53 -3.28
C GLY A 64 -9.19 22.73 -1.77
N LEU A 65 -8.75 21.71 -1.02
CA LEU A 65 -8.46 21.82 0.42
C LEU A 65 -6.99 22.15 0.72
N VAL A 66 -6.08 21.88 -0.22
CA VAL A 66 -4.65 22.19 -0.10
C VAL A 66 -4.37 23.49 -0.86
N THR A 67 -3.69 24.43 -0.22
CA THR A 67 -3.27 25.68 -0.86
C THR A 67 -2.15 25.45 -1.88
N GLU A 68 -2.03 26.32 -2.87
CA GLU A 68 -0.97 26.25 -3.87
C GLU A 68 0.43 26.29 -3.24
N GLU A 69 0.63 27.12 -2.21
CA GLU A 69 1.89 27.18 -1.47
C GLU A 69 2.26 25.84 -0.82
N ARG A 70 1.29 25.18 -0.17
CA ARG A 70 1.50 23.86 0.45
C ARG A 70 1.75 22.78 -0.61
N TYR A 71 1.03 22.86 -1.73
CA TYR A 71 1.22 21.93 -2.84
C TYR A 71 2.61 22.07 -3.48
N LYS A 72 3.10 23.29 -3.67
CA LYS A 72 4.48 23.56 -4.15
C LYS A 72 5.53 22.93 -3.24
N LYS A 73 5.42 23.10 -1.92
CA LYS A 73 6.30 22.45 -0.93
C LYS A 73 6.27 20.92 -1.04
N TYR A 74 5.09 20.33 -1.26
CA TYR A 74 4.93 18.90 -1.49
C TYR A 74 5.64 18.43 -2.76
N ILE A 75 5.48 19.14 -3.88
CA ILE A 75 6.13 18.79 -5.15
C ILE A 75 7.65 18.88 -5.05
N GLU A 76 8.17 19.94 -4.43
CA GLU A 76 9.61 20.09 -4.17
C GLU A 76 10.14 18.91 -3.35
N ARG A 77 9.50 18.61 -2.21
CA ARG A 77 9.89 17.49 -1.34
C ARG A 77 9.86 16.16 -2.09
N LYS A 78 8.78 15.88 -2.82
CA LYS A 78 8.63 14.65 -3.62
C LYS A 78 9.74 14.53 -4.66
N SER A 79 10.06 15.61 -5.37
CA SER A 79 11.14 15.61 -6.36
C SER A 79 12.50 15.38 -5.72
N MET A 80 12.79 15.99 -4.57
CA MET A 80 14.05 15.76 -3.84
C MET A 80 14.21 14.28 -3.44
N ILE A 81 13.14 13.65 -2.94
CA ILE A 81 13.14 12.23 -2.58
C ILE A 81 13.40 11.34 -3.81
N GLU A 82 12.65 11.57 -4.90
CA GLU A 82 12.75 10.77 -6.12
C GLU A 82 14.14 10.90 -6.77
N ASN A 83 14.68 12.11 -6.84
CA ASN A 83 16.01 12.39 -7.38
C ASN A 83 17.08 11.69 -6.55
N GLU A 84 17.00 11.78 -5.22
CA GLU A 84 18.00 11.19 -4.34
C GLU A 84 17.97 9.66 -4.37
N ILE A 85 16.78 9.04 -4.34
CA ILE A 85 16.66 7.59 -4.53
C ILE A 85 17.24 7.17 -5.89
N GLY A 86 16.94 7.93 -6.94
CA GLY A 86 17.48 7.70 -8.28
C GLY A 86 19.01 7.79 -8.34
N ARG A 87 19.60 8.71 -7.58
CA ARG A 87 21.06 8.89 -7.45
C ARG A 87 21.70 7.74 -6.68
N ILE A 88 21.24 7.45 -5.47
CA ILE A 88 21.80 6.39 -4.60
C ILE A 88 21.77 5.02 -5.29
N LYS A 89 20.75 4.73 -6.10
CA LYS A 89 20.66 3.48 -6.88
C LYS A 89 21.69 3.37 -8.01
N LYS A 90 22.35 4.45 -8.41
CA LYS A 90 23.33 4.50 -9.50
C LYS A 90 24.78 4.62 -9.00
N VAL A 91 24.98 5.13 -7.79
CA VAL A 91 26.31 5.28 -7.21
C VAL A 91 26.88 3.91 -6.83
N ILE A 92 28.11 3.64 -7.28
CA ILE A 92 28.86 2.42 -6.97
C ILE A 92 30.02 2.81 -6.07
N ILE A 93 30.14 2.13 -4.93
CA ILE A 93 31.25 2.28 -3.99
C ILE A 93 32.31 1.22 -4.30
N PRO A 94 33.53 1.61 -4.69
CA PRO A 94 34.61 0.67 -4.93
C PRO A 94 35.19 0.11 -3.61
N PRO A 95 35.78 -1.09 -3.62
CA PRO A 95 36.36 -1.72 -2.44
C PRO A 95 37.76 -1.17 -2.11
N THR A 96 37.86 0.15 -1.91
CA THR A 96 39.11 0.80 -1.48
C THR A 96 39.36 0.55 0.01
N GLU A 97 40.63 0.62 0.44
CA GLU A 97 40.97 0.53 1.87
C GLU A 97 40.26 1.60 2.70
N GLU A 98 40.10 2.81 2.17
CA GLU A 98 39.40 3.91 2.83
C GLU A 98 37.91 3.57 3.07
N ASN A 99 37.21 3.11 2.04
CA ASN A 99 35.80 2.75 2.15
C ASN A 99 35.60 1.57 3.11
N ASN A 100 36.49 0.57 3.07
CA ASN A 100 36.41 -0.58 3.98
C ASN A 100 36.73 -0.20 5.43
N LYS A 101 37.66 0.73 5.69
CA LYS A 101 37.90 1.27 7.04
C LYS A 101 36.65 1.98 7.60
N VAL A 102 35.94 2.75 6.76
CA VAL A 102 34.68 3.38 7.17
C VAL A 102 33.63 2.31 7.49
N LEU A 103 33.45 1.30 6.64
CA LEU A 103 32.51 0.19 6.91
C LEU A 103 32.83 -0.57 8.20
N GLU A 104 34.11 -0.87 8.44
CA GLU A 104 34.57 -1.53 9.67
C GLU A 104 34.30 -0.67 10.91
N SER A 105 34.51 0.65 10.83
CA SER A 105 34.20 1.57 11.94
C SER A 105 32.70 1.61 12.29
N LEU A 106 31.85 1.24 11.34
CA LEU A 106 30.39 1.12 11.50
C LEU A 106 29.95 -0.29 11.91
N ASN A 107 30.90 -1.19 12.20
CA ASN A 107 30.67 -2.63 12.43
C ASN A 107 29.96 -3.32 11.25
N SER A 108 30.18 -2.84 10.03
CA SER A 108 29.62 -3.41 8.81
C SER A 108 30.65 -4.26 8.06
N THR A 109 30.19 -5.28 7.35
CA THR A 109 31.07 -6.20 6.60
C THR A 109 31.79 -5.47 5.46
N PRO A 110 33.13 -5.61 5.32
CA PRO A 110 33.86 -5.01 4.20
C PRO A 110 33.39 -5.56 2.86
N ILE A 111 33.51 -4.75 1.82
CA ILE A 111 33.16 -5.10 0.45
C ILE A 111 34.39 -5.60 -0.33
N LYS A 112 34.20 -6.61 -1.18
CA LYS A 112 35.27 -7.24 -2.00
C LYS A 112 35.26 -6.79 -3.46
N SER A 113 34.14 -6.23 -3.93
CA SER A 113 33.91 -5.72 -5.27
C SER A 113 33.07 -4.46 -5.19
N GLY A 114 32.88 -3.75 -6.31
CA GLY A 114 32.00 -2.57 -6.33
C GLY A 114 30.57 -2.93 -5.92
N VAL A 115 30.00 -2.17 -4.98
CA VAL A 115 28.63 -2.37 -4.47
C VAL A 115 27.85 -1.06 -4.63
N TYR A 116 26.58 -1.15 -5.02
CA TYR A 116 25.72 0.03 -5.09
C TYR A 116 25.43 0.62 -3.71
N LEU A 117 25.36 1.94 -3.64
CA LEU A 117 25.14 2.66 -2.37
C LEU A 117 23.81 2.30 -1.71
N ASN A 118 22.76 2.01 -2.49
CA ASN A 118 21.47 1.55 -1.97
C ASN A 118 21.57 0.19 -1.26
N GLU A 119 22.44 -0.70 -1.72
CA GLU A 119 22.65 -2.02 -1.11
C GLU A 119 23.40 -1.91 0.22
N LEU A 120 24.32 -0.94 0.34
CA LEU A 120 24.94 -0.60 1.62
C LEU A 120 23.91 0.00 2.58
N LEU A 121 23.06 0.93 2.13
CA LEU A 121 22.04 1.54 2.97
C LEU A 121 20.97 0.55 3.46
N LYS A 122 20.79 -0.58 2.79
CA LYS A 122 19.91 -1.67 3.26
C LYS A 122 20.47 -2.39 4.50
N ARG A 123 21.76 -2.24 4.81
CA ARG A 123 22.34 -2.83 6.02
C ARG A 123 21.80 -2.12 7.27
N PRO A 124 21.30 -2.84 8.28
CA PRO A 124 20.65 -2.24 9.45
C PRO A 124 21.49 -1.18 10.16
N GLU A 125 22.79 -1.45 10.29
CA GLU A 125 23.79 -0.63 10.98
C GLU A 125 24.19 0.64 10.22
N ILE A 126 23.90 0.74 8.93
CA ILE A 126 24.29 1.88 8.09
C ILE A 126 23.15 2.90 8.01
N THR A 127 23.46 4.18 8.25
CA THR A 127 22.50 5.29 8.10
C THR A 127 22.80 6.13 6.86
N TYR A 128 21.87 7.01 6.51
CA TYR A 128 22.07 8.00 5.44
C TYR A 128 23.30 8.88 5.73
N SER A 129 23.49 9.29 6.98
CA SER A 129 24.67 10.09 7.40
C SER A 129 26.00 9.35 7.28
N ASP A 130 25.97 8.02 7.17
CA ASP A 130 27.19 7.22 6.97
C ASP A 130 27.52 7.06 5.50
N ILE A 131 26.51 6.82 4.66
CA ILE A 131 26.73 6.65 3.21
C ILE A 131 27.23 7.93 2.53
N ILE A 132 26.89 9.11 3.06
CA ILE A 132 27.42 10.37 2.53
C ILE A 132 28.91 10.53 2.76
N LYS A 133 29.49 9.84 3.77
CA LYS A 133 30.94 9.85 4.01
C LYS A 133 31.67 9.00 2.97
N LEU A 134 30.98 8.01 2.41
CA LEU A 134 31.50 7.10 1.37
C LEU A 134 31.35 7.67 -0.04
N ASP A 135 30.58 8.75 -0.20
CA ASP A 135 30.14 9.27 -1.50
C ASP A 135 30.35 10.78 -1.60
N SER A 136 31.39 11.17 -2.35
CA SER A 136 31.72 12.57 -2.61
C SER A 136 30.70 13.31 -3.48
N SER A 137 29.76 12.59 -4.12
CA SER A 137 28.70 13.15 -4.95
C SER A 137 27.40 13.46 -4.19
N HIS A 138 27.44 13.45 -2.85
CA HIS A 138 26.28 13.76 -2.03
C HIS A 138 25.75 15.18 -2.25
N VAL A 139 24.47 15.37 -1.95
CA VAL A 139 23.80 16.67 -1.93
C VAL A 139 23.25 16.94 -0.53
N GLU A 140 23.21 18.21 -0.15
CA GLU A 140 22.60 18.60 1.11
C GLU A 140 21.07 18.49 1.01
N LEU A 141 20.46 17.73 1.92
CA LEU A 141 19.03 17.45 1.92
C LEU A 141 18.42 17.79 3.28
N LYS A 142 17.13 18.14 3.26
CA LYS A 142 16.36 18.40 4.47
C LYS A 142 16.19 17.09 5.29
N PRO A 143 16.12 17.15 6.63
CA PRO A 143 16.01 15.94 7.47
C PRO A 143 14.82 15.04 7.14
N ASP A 144 13.68 15.62 6.75
CA ASP A 144 12.48 14.89 6.38
C ASP A 144 12.60 14.15 5.02
N VAL A 145 13.42 14.68 4.11
CA VAL A 145 13.79 14.02 2.86
C VAL A 145 14.73 12.86 3.14
N ILE A 146 15.76 13.08 3.96
CA ILE A 146 16.72 12.05 4.36
C ILE A 146 16.01 10.86 5.01
N LEU A 147 15.09 11.14 5.95
CA LEU A 147 14.32 10.10 6.64
C LEU A 147 13.49 9.28 5.66
N GLU A 148 12.79 9.93 4.71
CA GLU A 148 11.96 9.25 3.74
C GLU A 148 12.78 8.42 2.75
N VAL A 149 13.89 8.95 2.23
CA VAL A 149 14.83 8.24 1.34
C VAL A 149 15.37 7.00 2.03
N GLN A 150 15.88 7.14 3.26
CA GLN A 150 16.40 6.02 4.04
C GLN A 150 15.32 4.96 4.26
N THR A 151 14.10 5.38 4.61
CA THR A 151 12.99 4.47 4.87
C THR A 151 12.57 3.72 3.60
N GLN A 152 12.44 4.40 2.46
CA GLN A 152 12.08 3.76 1.20
C GLN A 152 13.12 2.75 0.73
N ILE A 153 14.41 3.03 0.92
CA ILE A 153 15.49 2.11 0.51
C ILE A 153 15.57 0.92 1.47
N LYS A 154 15.60 1.15 2.79
CA LYS A 154 15.71 0.06 3.79
C LYS A 154 14.52 -0.89 3.73
N TYR A 155 13.32 -0.36 3.51
CA TYR A 155 12.10 -1.17 3.47
C TYR A 155 11.61 -1.48 2.05
N GLU A 156 12.41 -1.23 1.01
CA GLU A 156 12.01 -1.34 -0.41
C GLU A 156 11.31 -2.67 -0.72
N GLY A 157 11.90 -3.80 -0.31
CA GLY A 157 11.33 -5.13 -0.56
C GLY A 157 9.99 -5.36 0.16
N TYR A 158 9.87 -4.87 1.40
CA TYR A 158 8.64 -4.99 2.18
C TYR A 158 7.54 -4.05 1.67
N ILE A 159 7.90 -2.82 1.29
CA ILE A 159 7.02 -1.84 0.66
C ILE A 159 6.50 -2.41 -0.66
N LYS A 160 7.39 -2.94 -1.51
CA LYS A 160 7.00 -3.57 -2.79
C LYS A 160 6.01 -4.70 -2.57
N LYS A 161 6.25 -5.58 -1.60
CA LYS A 161 5.31 -6.65 -1.23
C LYS A 161 3.94 -6.10 -0.81
N GLN A 162 3.90 -5.01 -0.03
CA GLN A 162 2.62 -4.39 0.34
C GLN A 162 1.92 -3.76 -0.87
N VAL A 163 2.65 -3.11 -1.77
CA VAL A 163 2.09 -2.57 -3.02
C VAL A 163 1.49 -3.68 -3.87
N GLU A 164 2.17 -4.81 -4.04
CA GLU A 164 1.65 -5.98 -4.76
C GLU A 164 0.36 -6.52 -4.13
N GLN A 165 0.30 -6.57 -2.79
CA GLN A 165 -0.92 -6.97 -2.06
C GLN A 165 -2.06 -5.97 -2.27
N VAL A 166 -1.78 -4.67 -2.32
CA VAL A 166 -2.78 -3.63 -2.62
C VAL A 166 -3.33 -3.82 -4.03
N GLU A 167 -2.47 -4.06 -5.02
CA GLU A 167 -2.91 -4.26 -6.41
C GLU A 167 -3.73 -5.54 -6.58
N GLN A 168 -3.37 -6.63 -5.90
CA GLN A 168 -4.20 -7.84 -5.86
C GLN A 168 -5.57 -7.56 -5.24
N PHE A 169 -5.61 -6.76 -4.20
CA PHE A 169 -6.85 -6.41 -3.51
C PHE A 169 -7.76 -5.51 -4.36
N LYS A 170 -7.20 -4.52 -5.06
CA LYS A 170 -7.96 -3.69 -6.03
C LYS A 170 -8.64 -4.55 -7.09
N LYS A 171 -7.94 -5.55 -7.62
CA LYS A 171 -8.53 -6.54 -8.56
C LYS A 171 -9.68 -7.34 -7.95
N MET A 172 -9.72 -7.51 -6.63
CA MET A 172 -10.86 -8.14 -5.95
C MET A 172 -12.03 -7.17 -5.77
N GLU A 173 -11.77 -5.89 -5.56
CA GLU A 173 -12.82 -4.85 -5.48
C GLU A 173 -13.50 -4.59 -6.83
N GLU A 174 -12.78 -4.76 -7.94
CA GLU A 174 -13.34 -4.69 -9.30
C GLU A 174 -14.27 -5.88 -9.65
N LYS A 175 -14.18 -6.98 -8.90
CA LYS A 175 -15.02 -8.17 -9.11
C LYS A 175 -16.35 -8.02 -8.40
N LEU A 176 -17.33 -7.49 -9.13
CA LEU A 176 -18.70 -7.32 -8.65
C LEU A 176 -19.37 -8.66 -8.37
N ILE A 177 -20.20 -8.67 -7.32
CA ILE A 177 -21.07 -9.78 -6.99
C ILE A 177 -22.48 -9.40 -7.49
N PRO A 178 -23.14 -10.25 -8.31
CA PRO A 178 -24.51 -9.99 -8.75
C PRO A 178 -25.48 -9.85 -7.57
N GLU A 179 -26.39 -8.87 -7.64
CA GLU A 179 -27.36 -8.59 -6.57
C GLU A 179 -28.33 -9.75 -6.31
N ASP A 180 -28.57 -10.58 -7.33
CA ASP A 180 -29.49 -11.73 -7.29
C ASP A 180 -28.82 -13.04 -6.84
N ILE A 181 -27.60 -12.97 -6.30
CA ILE A 181 -26.87 -14.16 -5.88
C ILE A 181 -27.56 -14.83 -4.68
N ASP A 182 -27.80 -16.14 -4.79
CA ASP A 182 -28.21 -16.96 -3.66
C ASP A 182 -27.00 -17.69 -3.06
N TYR A 183 -26.40 -17.11 -2.01
CA TYR A 183 -25.28 -17.73 -1.29
C TYR A 183 -25.65 -19.08 -0.65
N SER A 184 -26.92 -19.34 -0.36
CA SER A 184 -27.35 -20.60 0.25
C SER A 184 -27.15 -21.78 -0.71
N SER A 185 -27.31 -21.54 -2.02
CA SER A 185 -27.12 -22.51 -3.10
C SER A 185 -25.65 -22.90 -3.37
N ILE A 186 -24.69 -22.07 -2.94
CA ILE A 186 -23.28 -22.27 -3.27
C ILE A 186 -22.71 -23.43 -2.45
N LYS A 187 -22.33 -24.51 -3.14
CA LYS A 187 -21.68 -25.68 -2.52
C LYS A 187 -20.24 -25.31 -2.13
N GLY A 188 -19.79 -25.78 -0.96
CA GLY A 188 -18.43 -25.54 -0.45
C GLY A 188 -18.25 -24.30 0.42
N LEU A 189 -19.21 -23.36 0.43
CA LEU A 189 -19.21 -22.27 1.42
C LEU A 189 -19.62 -22.80 2.80
N ARG A 190 -18.88 -22.39 3.83
CA ARG A 190 -19.25 -22.68 5.22
C ARG A 190 -20.58 -22.04 5.59
N ILE A 191 -21.32 -22.68 6.50
CA ILE A 191 -22.62 -22.17 6.99
C ILE A 191 -22.50 -20.75 7.54
N GLU A 192 -21.46 -20.48 8.34
CA GLU A 192 -21.19 -19.14 8.87
C GLU A 192 -20.95 -18.12 7.74
N ALA A 193 -20.15 -18.49 6.73
CA ALA A 193 -19.89 -17.61 5.60
C ALA A 193 -21.16 -17.32 4.80
N LYS A 194 -22.00 -18.34 4.53
CA LYS A 194 -23.30 -18.17 3.87
C LYS A 194 -24.19 -17.19 4.63
N GLN A 195 -24.35 -17.40 5.93
CA GLN A 195 -25.19 -16.53 6.77
C GLN A 195 -24.71 -15.08 6.75
N LYS A 196 -23.39 -14.86 6.85
CA LYS A 196 -22.83 -13.51 6.88
C LYS A 196 -22.86 -12.82 5.53
N LEU A 197 -22.56 -13.54 4.45
CA LEU A 197 -22.65 -13.03 3.08
C LEU A 197 -24.10 -12.66 2.72
N SER A 198 -25.07 -13.53 3.02
CA SER A 198 -26.49 -13.24 2.80
C SER A 198 -27.01 -12.09 3.65
N LYS A 199 -26.47 -11.88 4.86
CA LYS A 199 -26.88 -10.77 5.72
C LYS A 199 -26.30 -9.43 5.28
N ILE A 200 -25.03 -9.42 4.86
CA ILE A 200 -24.29 -8.20 4.55
C ILE A 200 -24.48 -7.78 3.08
N MET A 201 -24.72 -8.75 2.18
CA MET A 201 -24.88 -8.54 0.74
C MET A 201 -23.76 -7.68 0.14
N PRO A 202 -22.50 -8.15 0.18
CA PRO A 202 -21.37 -7.37 -0.31
C PRO A 202 -21.47 -7.12 -1.82
N GLU A 203 -21.12 -5.91 -2.25
CA GLU A 203 -21.16 -5.48 -3.66
C GLU A 203 -20.05 -6.12 -4.50
N ASN A 204 -18.93 -6.48 -3.87
CA ASN A 204 -17.76 -7.04 -4.55
C ASN A 204 -16.98 -8.03 -3.67
N ILE A 205 -16.08 -8.77 -4.31
CA ILE A 205 -15.26 -9.80 -3.65
C ILE A 205 -14.30 -9.21 -2.62
N GLY A 206 -13.80 -8.00 -2.85
CA GLY A 206 -12.99 -7.26 -1.89
C GLY A 206 -13.74 -7.07 -0.57
N GLN A 207 -14.97 -6.56 -0.61
CA GLN A 207 -15.81 -6.36 0.57
C GLN A 207 -16.16 -7.69 1.24
N ALA A 208 -16.54 -8.70 0.45
CA ALA A 208 -16.84 -10.05 0.96
C ALA A 208 -15.65 -10.63 1.77
N SER A 209 -14.41 -10.43 1.31
CA SER A 209 -13.20 -10.93 1.95
C SER A 209 -12.89 -10.29 3.31
N ARG A 210 -13.49 -9.13 3.60
CA ARG A 210 -13.30 -8.38 4.86
C ARG A 210 -14.35 -8.72 5.92
N ILE A 211 -15.40 -9.45 5.55
CA ILE A 211 -16.45 -9.85 6.47
C ILE A 211 -15.86 -10.82 7.49
N SER A 212 -15.96 -10.46 8.77
CA SER A 212 -15.50 -11.31 9.87
C SER A 212 -16.17 -12.69 9.78
N GLY A 213 -15.41 -13.78 9.80
CA GLY A 213 -15.93 -15.15 9.66
C GLY A 213 -16.11 -15.65 8.23
N VAL A 214 -15.84 -14.81 7.22
CA VAL A 214 -15.63 -15.26 5.84
C VAL A 214 -14.13 -15.47 5.63
N SER A 215 -13.73 -16.69 5.27
CA SER A 215 -12.31 -17.04 5.14
C SER A 215 -11.78 -16.89 3.71
N PRO A 216 -10.45 -16.90 3.50
CA PRO A 216 -9.87 -16.96 2.16
C PRO A 216 -10.37 -18.16 1.33
N ALA A 217 -10.62 -19.31 1.96
CA ALA A 217 -11.15 -20.48 1.28
C ALA A 217 -12.59 -20.26 0.79
N ASP A 218 -13.43 -19.59 1.59
CA ASP A 218 -14.80 -19.24 1.21
C ASP A 218 -14.80 -18.26 0.02
N ILE A 219 -13.88 -17.29 0.00
CA ILE A 219 -13.70 -16.37 -1.12
C ILE A 219 -13.27 -17.10 -2.40
N SER A 220 -12.38 -18.08 -2.31
CA SER A 220 -12.00 -18.91 -3.45
C SER A 220 -13.20 -19.67 -4.03
N VAL A 221 -14.04 -20.25 -3.17
CA VAL A 221 -15.27 -20.94 -3.59
C VAL A 221 -16.23 -19.97 -4.30
N LEU A 222 -16.42 -18.78 -3.73
CA LEU A 222 -17.28 -17.75 -4.31
C LEU A 222 -16.76 -17.27 -5.67
N LEU A 223 -15.45 -17.07 -5.82
CA LEU A 223 -14.82 -16.70 -7.09
C LEU A 223 -15.04 -17.77 -8.17
N ILE A 224 -14.86 -19.05 -7.84
CA ILE A 224 -15.10 -20.16 -8.76
C ILE A 224 -16.57 -20.19 -9.18
N TYR A 225 -17.49 -20.04 -8.23
CA TYR A 225 -18.93 -20.01 -8.49
C TYR A 225 -19.32 -18.88 -9.46
N LEU A 226 -18.83 -17.66 -9.22
CA LEU A 226 -19.10 -16.51 -10.09
C LEU A 226 -18.55 -16.71 -11.51
N GLU A 227 -17.36 -17.28 -11.64
CA GLU A 227 -16.75 -17.58 -12.93
C GLU A 227 -17.57 -18.63 -13.71
N MET A 228 -18.02 -19.69 -13.04
CA MET A 228 -18.91 -20.70 -13.65
C MET A 228 -20.23 -20.10 -14.09
N ARG A 229 -20.85 -19.27 -13.23
CA ARG A 229 -22.12 -18.59 -13.55
C ARG A 229 -21.97 -17.69 -14.78
N LYS A 230 -20.87 -16.92 -14.87
CA LYS A 230 -20.58 -16.04 -16.00
C LYS A 230 -20.44 -16.81 -17.32
N ARG A 231 -19.79 -17.98 -17.31
CA ARG A 231 -19.65 -18.86 -18.49
C ARG A 231 -21.00 -19.39 -18.95
N ASN A 232 -21.81 -19.92 -18.03
CA ASN A 232 -23.13 -20.45 -18.37
C ASN A 232 -24.05 -19.36 -18.97
N THR A 233 -23.99 -18.13 -18.46
CA THR A 233 -24.77 -17.01 -19.04
C THR A 233 -24.26 -16.58 -20.41
N ALA A 234 -22.96 -16.72 -20.68
CA ALA A 234 -22.38 -16.41 -21.99
C ALA A 234 -22.72 -17.46 -23.05
N GLU A 235 -22.74 -18.75 -22.68
CA GLU A 235 -23.14 -19.85 -23.57
C GLU A 235 -24.62 -19.72 -23.97
N VAL A 236 -25.52 -19.47 -23.02
CA VAL A 236 -26.95 -19.27 -23.29
C VAL A 236 -27.23 -18.07 -24.22
N LYS A 237 -26.37 -17.04 -24.20
CA LYS A 237 -26.49 -15.88 -25.09
C LYS A 237 -25.96 -16.10 -26.51
N ASN A 238 -25.09 -17.09 -26.72
CA ASN A 238 -24.56 -17.41 -28.05
C ASN A 238 -25.43 -18.44 -28.80
N GLU A 239 -26.34 -19.11 -28.09
CA GLU A 239 -27.31 -20.06 -28.66
C GLU A 239 -28.67 -19.41 -29.01
N GLN A 240 -28.85 -18.11 -28.73
CA GLN A 240 -30.00 -17.28 -29.11
C GLN A 240 -29.62 -16.30 -30.21
#